data_AF-A0A4Y7UH72-F1
#
_entry.id   AF-A0A4Y7UH72-F1
#
_cell.length_a   1.000
_cell.length_b   1.000
_cell.length_c   1.000
_cell.angle_alpha   90.00
_cell.angle_beta   90.00
_cell.angle_gamma   90.00
#
_symmetry.space_group_name_H-M   'P 1'
#
loop_
_entity.id
_entity.type
_entity.pdbx_description
1 polymer ?
#
loop_
_entity_poly.entity_id
_entity_poly.type
_entity_poly.pdbx_seq_one_letter_code
_entity_poly.pdbx_strand_id
1 'polypeptide(L)'
;MNSDEIIIFLEKYNYKYTVKQNLITVNLEFSQNVIIDLSSPGKLKISDQLVSWNFLTGVITMSLKNAFVYNFVLTVFFGFFCQYAEVLNHNLTNIYLTFISWILIFIIFYLIKLESFKLQLIAATK
;
A
#
# COMPACT_ATOMS: atom_id res chain seq x y z
N MET A 1 -16.49 0.08 -20.18
CA MET A 1 -15.85 -0.72 -19.11
C MET A 1 -16.95 -1.15 -18.18
N ASN A 2 -17.40 -2.39 -18.33
CA ASN A 2 -18.54 -2.92 -17.60
C ASN A 2 -18.05 -3.59 -16.31
N SER A 3 -18.81 -3.48 -15.22
CA SER A 3 -18.51 -4.16 -13.95
C SER A 3 -18.21 -5.65 -14.13
N ASP A 4 -18.89 -6.27 -15.10
CA ASP A 4 -18.88 -7.70 -15.34
C ASP A 4 -17.53 -8.19 -15.88
N GLU A 5 -16.84 -7.39 -16.69
CA GLU A 5 -15.49 -7.71 -17.21
C GLU A 5 -14.46 -7.77 -16.07
N ILE A 6 -14.56 -6.83 -15.13
CA ILE A 6 -13.68 -6.76 -13.95
C ILE A 6 -13.94 -7.97 -13.04
N ILE A 7 -15.21 -8.33 -12.82
CA ILE A 7 -15.58 -9.47 -11.99
C ILE A 7 -15.07 -10.78 -12.61
N ILE A 8 -15.28 -10.98 -13.91
CA ILE A 8 -14.78 -12.17 -14.64
C ILE A 8 -13.26 -12.28 -14.52
N PHE A 9 -12.54 -11.16 -14.65
CA PHE A 9 -11.08 -11.14 -14.44
C PHE A 9 -10.73 -11.57 -13.01
N LEU A 10 -11.37 -10.98 -12.00
CA LEU A 10 -11.07 -11.28 -10.60
C LEU A 10 -11.33 -12.75 -10.25
N GLU A 11 -12.43 -13.32 -10.74
CA GLU A 11 -12.76 -14.73 -10.55
C GLU A 11 -11.78 -15.65 -11.28
N LYS A 12 -11.43 -15.33 -12.53
CA LYS A 12 -10.49 -16.11 -13.34
C LYS A 12 -9.12 -16.26 -12.67
N TYR A 13 -8.67 -15.24 -11.94
CA TYR A 13 -7.39 -15.25 -11.21
C TYR A 13 -7.55 -15.52 -9.71
N ASN A 14 -8.74 -15.93 -9.26
CA ASN A 14 -9.04 -16.29 -7.87
C ASN A 14 -8.68 -15.18 -6.84
N TYR A 15 -8.89 -13.92 -7.22
CA TYR A 15 -8.71 -12.79 -6.31
C TYR A 15 -9.83 -12.77 -5.26
N LYS A 16 -9.47 -12.44 -4.01
CA LYS A 16 -10.46 -12.17 -2.96
C LYS A 16 -10.99 -10.75 -3.14
N TYR A 17 -12.27 -10.61 -3.44
CA TYR A 17 -12.88 -9.29 -3.62
C TYR A 17 -14.24 -9.19 -2.91
N THR A 18 -14.68 -7.96 -2.66
CA THR A 18 -16.00 -7.64 -2.15
C THR A 18 -16.63 -6.55 -3.00
N VAL A 19 -17.91 -6.72 -3.33
CA VAL A 19 -18.66 -5.74 -4.11
C VAL A 19 -19.67 -5.06 -3.18
N LYS A 20 -19.62 -3.73 -3.12
CA LYS A 20 -20.60 -2.90 -2.42
C LYS A 20 -21.07 -1.79 -3.35
N GLN A 21 -22.28 -1.92 -3.88
CA GLN A 21 -22.87 -0.98 -4.84
C GLN A 21 -21.95 -0.78 -6.06
N ASN A 22 -21.29 0.38 -6.17
CA ASN A 22 -20.39 0.74 -7.26
C ASN A 22 -18.90 0.63 -6.88
N LEU A 23 -18.59 0.05 -5.72
CA LEU A 23 -17.23 -0.13 -5.22
C LEU A 23 -16.86 -1.61 -5.22
N ILE A 24 -15.77 -1.94 -5.90
CA ILE A 24 -15.15 -3.27 -5.85
C ILE A 24 -13.87 -3.13 -5.03
N THR A 25 -13.83 -3.77 -3.87
CA THR A 25 -12.62 -3.82 -3.03
C THR A 25 -11.94 -5.16 -3.22
N VAL A 26 -10.74 -5.14 -3.82
CA VAL A 26 -9.90 -6.31 -4.07
C VAL A 26 -8.84 -6.38 -2.98
N ASN A 27 -8.78 -7.50 -2.27
CA ASN A 27 -7.75 -7.78 -1.29
C ASN A 27 -6.55 -8.40 -2.02
N LEU A 28 -5.44 -7.67 -2.07
CA LEU A 28 -4.21 -8.14 -2.68
C LEU A 28 -3.37 -9.00 -1.72
N GLU A 29 -3.83 -9.25 -0.49
CA GLU A 29 -3.07 -9.87 0.61
C GLU A 29 -1.97 -8.95 1.19
N PHE A 30 -1.36 -9.37 2.31
CA PHE A 30 -0.37 -8.57 3.07
C PHE A 30 -0.89 -7.19 3.49
N SER A 31 -2.17 -7.12 3.86
CA SER A 31 -2.80 -5.90 4.36
C SER A 31 -2.79 -4.75 3.34
N GLN A 32 -2.96 -5.07 2.05
CA GLN A 32 -3.16 -4.10 0.98
C GLN A 32 -4.45 -4.39 0.21
N ASN A 33 -5.32 -3.39 0.13
CA ASN A 33 -6.53 -3.42 -0.65
C ASN A 33 -6.45 -2.44 -1.82
N VAL A 34 -7.10 -2.79 -2.92
CA VAL A 34 -7.36 -1.91 -4.06
C VAL A 34 -8.86 -1.67 -4.15
N ILE A 35 -9.25 -0.41 -4.22
CA ILE A 35 -10.63 0.03 -4.33
C ILE A 35 -10.83 0.54 -5.76
N ILE A 36 -11.71 -0.12 -6.48
CA ILE A 36 -12.13 0.25 -7.82
C ILE A 36 -13.51 0.89 -7.70
N ASP A 37 -13.60 2.17 -8.02
CA ASP A 37 -14.84 2.94 -7.97
C ASP A 37 -15.38 3.15 -9.40
N LEU A 38 -16.59 2.61 -9.61
CA LEU A 38 -17.34 2.62 -10.86
C LEU A 38 -18.43 3.70 -10.88
N SER A 39 -18.54 4.53 -9.84
CA SER A 39 -19.62 5.52 -9.70
C SER A 39 -19.55 6.65 -10.73
N SER A 40 -18.39 6.88 -11.34
CA SER A 40 -18.18 7.94 -12.32
C SER A 40 -18.34 7.42 -13.75
N PRO A 41 -19.35 7.87 -14.52
CA PRO A 41 -19.52 7.43 -15.89
C PRO A 41 -18.29 7.80 -16.73
N GLY A 42 -17.69 6.80 -17.38
CA GLY A 42 -16.52 6.96 -18.25
C GLY A 42 -15.16 7.11 -17.55
N LYS A 43 -15.09 7.06 -16.21
CA LYS A 43 -13.82 7.12 -15.47
C LYS A 43 -13.75 6.04 -14.41
N LEU A 44 -12.78 5.14 -14.56
CA LEU A 44 -12.41 4.18 -13.54
C LEU A 44 -11.49 4.86 -12.52
N LYS A 45 -11.91 4.97 -11.26
CA LYS A 45 -11.03 5.47 -10.20
C LYS A 45 -10.48 4.30 -9.41
N ILE A 46 -9.17 4.06 -9.54
CA ILE A 46 -8.45 3.06 -8.76
C ILE A 46 -7.72 3.78 -7.63
N SER A 47 -8.05 3.42 -6.39
CA SER A 47 -7.33 3.87 -5.20
C SER A 47 -6.81 2.67 -4.41
N ASP A 48 -5.84 2.90 -3.55
CA ASP A 48 -5.26 1.88 -2.69
C ASP A 48 -5.48 2.21 -1.22
N GLN A 49 -5.47 1.16 -0.39
CA GLN A 49 -5.55 1.28 1.04
C GLN A 49 -4.68 0.19 1.70
N LEU A 50 -3.70 0.62 2.48
CA LEU A 50 -3.04 -0.24 3.45
C LEU A 50 -3.97 -0.41 4.64
N VAL A 51 -4.33 -1.65 4.93
CA VAL A 51 -5.21 -2.03 6.04
C VAL A 51 -4.39 -2.37 7.29
N SER A 52 -5.04 -2.47 8.46
CA SER A 52 -4.37 -2.74 9.74
C SER A 52 -3.47 -3.99 9.69
N TRP A 53 -2.45 -4.01 10.53
CA TRP A 53 -1.34 -4.97 10.53
C TRP A 53 -0.53 -4.98 9.23
N ASN A 54 -0.17 -3.80 8.72
CA ASN A 54 0.80 -3.68 7.63
C ASN A 54 2.19 -3.28 8.17
N PHE A 55 3.23 -3.65 7.43
CA PHE A 55 4.63 -3.47 7.87
C PHE A 55 5.14 -2.03 7.86
N LEU A 56 4.35 -1.07 7.34
CA LEU A 56 4.70 0.34 7.23
C LEU A 56 4.03 1.23 8.27
N THR A 57 2.80 0.92 8.67
CA THR A 57 1.97 1.80 9.49
C THR A 57 1.31 1.06 10.66
N GLY A 58 1.59 -0.24 10.79
CA GLY A 58 1.05 -1.08 11.85
C GLY A 58 -0.46 -1.13 11.76
N VAL A 59 -1.13 -0.49 12.70
CA VAL A 59 -2.60 -0.55 12.87
C VAL A 59 -3.32 0.53 12.05
N ILE A 60 -2.62 1.56 11.60
CA ILE A 60 -3.25 2.73 10.97
C ILE A 60 -3.60 2.42 9.51
N THR A 61 -4.87 2.59 9.15
CA THR A 61 -5.30 2.44 7.76
C THR A 61 -5.05 3.72 6.97
N MET A 62 -4.31 3.65 5.86
CA MET A 62 -4.05 4.82 5.01
C MET A 62 -3.66 4.41 3.59
N SER A 63 -3.63 5.35 2.64
CA SER A 63 -3.06 5.08 1.31
C SER A 63 -1.56 4.87 1.39
N LEU A 64 -0.99 4.13 0.44
CA LEU A 64 0.45 3.91 0.29
C LEU A 64 1.20 5.23 0.19
N LYS A 65 0.63 6.22 -0.51
CA LYS A 65 1.19 7.58 -0.57
C LYS A 65 1.30 8.22 0.81
N ASN A 66 0.25 8.13 1.62
CA ASN A 66 0.27 8.67 2.97
C ASN A 66 1.21 7.88 3.88
N ALA A 67 1.30 6.56 3.70
CA ALA A 67 2.23 5.70 4.43
C ALA A 67 3.69 6.06 4.12
N PHE A 68 4.01 6.40 2.87
CA PHE A 68 5.32 6.91 2.48
C PHE A 68 5.67 8.18 3.25
N VAL A 69 4.77 9.18 3.23
CA VAL A 69 4.98 10.46 3.94
C VAL A 69 5.11 10.24 5.45
N TYR A 70 4.24 9.42 6.03
CA TYR A 70 4.29 9.06 7.44
C TYR A 70 5.64 8.45 7.83
N ASN A 71 6.11 7.46 7.08
CA ASN A 71 7.39 6.79 7.34
C ASN A 71 8.59 7.71 7.11
N PHE A 72 8.52 8.62 6.13
CA PHE A 72 9.55 9.62 5.91
C PHE A 72 9.71 10.53 7.13
N VAL A 73 8.60 11.09 7.62
CA VAL A 73 8.59 11.96 8.81
C VAL A 73 9.09 11.18 10.03
N LEU A 74 8.61 9.96 10.24
CA LEU A 74 9.05 9.09 11.33
C LEU A 74 10.55 8.80 11.28
N THR A 75 11.09 8.55 10.09
CA THR A 75 12.53 8.31 9.87
C THR A 75 13.36 9.54 10.24
N VAL A 76 12.92 10.74 9.87
CA VAL A 76 13.60 11.99 10.23
C VAL A 76 13.63 12.19 11.75
N PHE A 77 12.50 12.02 12.44
CA PHE A 77 12.44 12.11 13.90
C PHE A 77 13.29 11.04 14.58
N PHE A 78 13.28 9.81 14.06
CA PHE A 78 14.10 8.73 14.60
C PHE A 78 15.61 9.00 14.39
N GLY A 79 15.99 9.64 13.29
CA GLY A 79 17.36 10.10 13.06
C GLY A 79 17.83 11.10 14.13
N PHE A 80 17.01 12.11 14.45
CA PHE A 80 17.31 13.05 15.54
C PHE A 80 17.41 12.34 16.90
N PHE A 81 16.53 11.37 17.15
CA PHE A 81 16.57 10.56 18.36
C PHE A 81 17.87 9.75 18.46
N CYS A 82 18.31 9.12 17.38
CA CYS A 82 19.57 8.38 17.33
C CYS A 82 20.78 9.30 17.59
N GLN A 83 20.78 10.51 17.01
CA GLN A 83 21.82 11.51 17.26
C GLN A 83 21.85 11.94 18.74
N TYR A 84 20.68 12.16 19.34
CA TYR A 84 20.60 12.47 20.77
C TYR A 84 21.10 11.31 21.64
N ALA A 85 20.75 10.07 21.30
CA ALA A 85 21.23 8.88 22.01
C ALA A 85 22.75 8.72 21.92
N GLU A 86 23.37 9.09 20.78
CA GLU A 86 24.82 9.08 20.62
C GLU A 86 25.51 10.04 21.59
N VAL A 87 24.94 11.22 21.85
CA VAL A 87 25.42 12.17 22.88
C VAL A 87 25.41 11.54 24.28
N LEU A 88 24.50 10.61 24.54
CA LEU A 88 24.41 9.84 25.79
C LEU A 88 25.29 8.56 25.78
N ASN A 89 26.21 8.43 24.82
CA ASN A 89 27.07 7.26 24.60
C ASN A 89 26.32 5.96 24.20
N HIS A 90 25.11 6.07 23.61
CA HIS A 90 24.39 4.94 23.04
C HIS A 90 24.45 4.98 21.50
N ASN A 91 25.19 4.06 20.88
CA ASN A 91 25.25 3.96 19.41
C ASN A 91 24.06 3.17 18.85
N LEU A 92 23.12 3.88 18.22
CA LEU A 92 21.93 3.29 17.59
C LEU A 92 22.00 3.23 16.05
N THR A 93 23.18 3.49 15.45
CA THR A 93 23.35 3.59 14.00
C THR A 93 22.88 2.33 13.25
N ASN A 94 23.21 1.14 13.75
CA ASN A 94 22.80 -0.12 13.13
C ASN A 94 21.27 -0.33 13.17
N ILE A 95 20.63 0.11 14.24
CA ILE A 95 19.16 0.04 14.39
C ILE A 95 18.51 1.03 13.41
N TYR A 96 19.06 2.24 13.30
CA TYR A 96 18.58 3.24 12.34
C TYR A 96 18.68 2.76 10.89
N LEU A 97 19.82 2.18 10.50
CA LEU A 97 20.01 1.62 9.16
C LEU A 97 19.04 0.47 8.89
N THR A 98 18.86 -0.43 9.85
CA THR A 98 17.91 -1.55 9.74
C THR A 98 16.48 -1.05 9.56
N PHE A 99 16.10 0.01 10.30
CA PHE A 99 14.79 0.63 10.20
C PHE A 99 14.54 1.27 8.82
N ILE A 100 15.53 2.01 8.28
CA ILE A 100 15.44 2.57 6.92
C ILE A 100 15.31 1.45 5.89
N SER A 101 16.15 0.42 5.97
CA SER A 101 16.10 -0.71 5.04
C SER A 101 14.74 -1.41 5.08
N TRP A 102 14.18 -1.64 6.26
CA TRP A 102 12.84 -2.20 6.45
C TRP A 102 11.77 -1.37 5.72
N ILE A 103 11.75 -0.05 5.97
CA ILE A 103 10.79 0.87 5.33
C ILE A 103 10.90 0.81 3.81
N LEU A 104 12.13 0.88 3.27
CA LEU A 104 12.36 0.86 1.82
C LEU A 104 11.87 -0.44 1.17
N ILE A 105 12.23 -1.59 1.76
CA ILE A 105 11.82 -2.91 1.26
C ILE A 105 10.31 -3.00 1.17
N PHE A 106 9.60 -2.61 2.23
CA PHE A 106 8.13 -2.72 2.25
C PHE A 106 7.44 -1.69 1.37
N ILE A 107 7.95 -0.46 1.26
CA ILE A 107 7.43 0.53 0.30
C ILE A 107 7.53 -0.02 -1.13
N ILE A 108 8.70 -0.54 -1.51
CA ILE A 108 8.92 -1.08 -2.85
C ILE A 108 8.01 -2.27 -3.09
N PHE A 109 7.91 -3.19 -2.13
CA PHE A 109 7.01 -4.35 -2.20
C PHE A 109 5.56 -3.94 -2.47
N TYR A 110 5.01 -3.02 -1.66
CA TYR A 110 3.63 -2.56 -1.81
C TYR A 110 3.40 -1.78 -3.11
N LEU A 111 4.39 -1.03 -3.57
CA LEU A 111 4.31 -0.28 -4.81
C LEU A 111 4.29 -1.19 -6.03
N ILE A 112 5.22 -2.15 -6.11
CA ILE A 112 5.29 -3.13 -7.20
C ILE A 112 3.98 -3.91 -7.29
N LYS A 113 3.45 -4.34 -6.14
CA LYS A 113 2.22 -5.11 -6.07
C LYS A 113 1.01 -4.32 -6.58
N LEU A 114 0.90 -3.05 -6.19
CA LEU A 114 -0.17 -2.16 -6.63
C LEU A 114 -0.09 -1.87 -8.14
N GLU A 115 1.09 -1.50 -8.63
CA GLU A 115 1.28 -1.16 -10.05
C GLU A 115 1.13 -2.38 -10.95
N SER A 116 1.63 -3.56 -10.52
CA SER A 116 1.41 -4.82 -11.24
C SER A 116 -0.08 -5.14 -11.37
N PHE A 117 -0.85 -5.00 -10.29
CA PHE A 117 -2.30 -5.22 -10.33
C PHE A 117 -2.99 -4.23 -11.28
N LYS A 118 -2.66 -2.93 -11.22
CA LYS A 118 -3.22 -1.92 -12.14
C LYS A 118 -2.95 -2.26 -13.59
N LEU A 119 -1.72 -2.65 -13.92
CA LEU A 119 -1.33 -3.01 -15.28
C LEU A 119 -2.10 -4.24 -15.78
N GLN A 120 -2.23 -5.28 -14.95
CA GLN A 120 -3.01 -6.48 -15.28
C GLN A 120 -4.49 -6.16 -15.51
N LEU A 121 -5.08 -5.33 -14.62
CA LEU A 121 -6.47 -4.90 -14.74
C LEU A 121 -6.69 -4.13 -16.06
N ILE A 122 -5.85 -3.14 -16.35
CA ILE A 122 -5.93 -2.34 -17.58
C ILE A 122 -5.77 -3.21 -18.83
N ALA A 123 -4.85 -4.18 -18.81
CA ALA A 123 -4.64 -5.09 -19.93
C ALA A 123 -5.83 -6.04 -20.15
N ALA A 124 -6.50 -6.46 -19.08
CA ALA A 124 -7.66 -7.34 -19.15
C ALA A 124 -8.95 -6.64 -19.58
N THR A 125 -9.03 -5.32 -19.41
CA THR A 125 -10.22 -4.50 -19.70
C THR A 125 -10.05 -3.61 -20.94
N LYS A 126 -8.98 -3.84 -21.71
CA LYS A 126 -8.78 -3.30 -23.06
C LYS A 126 -9.50 -4.17 -24.08
#